data_AF-A0A8T3U8U5-F1
#
_entry.id   AF-A0A8T3U8U5-F1
#
_cell.length_a   1.000
_cell.length_b   1.000
_cell.length_c   1.000
_cell.angle_alpha   90.00
_cell.angle_beta   90.00
_cell.angle_gamma   90.00
#
_symmetry.space_group_name_H-M   'P 1'
#
loop_
_entity.id
_entity.type
_entity.pdbx_description
1 polymer ?
#
loop_
_entity_poly.entity_id
_entity_poly.type
_entity_poly.pdbx_seq_one_letter_code
_entity_poly.pdbx_strand_id
1 'polypeptide(L)' 'MFGKTSTREIVSHVLETEHTVFKTKKNFNSMRGLPITCSQIENEELAVIEMGMDGLRTNSKTFKNG' A
#
# COMPACT_ATOMS: atom_id res chain seq x y z
N MET A 1 -12.79 14.60 6.04
CA MET A 1 -12.82 14.82 4.58
C MET A 1 -12.53 13.52 3.85
N PHE A 2 -13.51 13.00 3.12
CA PHE A 2 -13.25 12.35 1.83
C PHE A 2 -12.46 13.38 1.00
N GLY A 3 -11.16 13.19 0.79
CA GLY A 3 -10.35 14.26 0.19
C GLY A 3 -8.82 14.15 0.31
N LYS A 4 -8.27 12.98 0.61
CA LYS A 4 -6.85 12.71 0.35
C LYS A 4 -6.82 11.65 -0.74
N THR A 5 -6.74 12.08 -2.00
CA THR A 5 -6.36 11.17 -3.09
C THR A 5 -5.01 10.59 -2.69
N SER A 6 -4.97 9.29 -2.33
CA SER A 6 -3.74 8.68 -1.86
C SER A 6 -2.77 8.52 -3.03
N THR A 7 -1.48 8.41 -2.75
CA THR A 7 -0.46 8.14 -3.79
C THR A 7 -0.83 6.92 -4.64
N ARG A 8 -1.45 5.89 -4.02
CA ARG A 8 -2.01 4.72 -4.73
C ARG A 8 -3.04 5.14 -5.79
N GLU A 9 -3.99 6.00 -5.43
CA GLU A 9 -5.03 6.45 -6.36
C GLU A 9 -4.42 7.21 -7.54
N ILE A 10 -3.50 8.16 -7.28
CA ILE A 10 -2.82 8.93 -8.34
C ILE A 10 -2.06 8.02 -9.30
N VAL A 11 -1.21 7.14 -8.77
CA VAL A 11 -0.39 6.23 -9.59
C VAL A 11 -1.29 5.29 -10.39
N SER A 12 -2.32 4.74 -9.76
CA SER A 12 -3.26 3.86 -10.47
C SER A 12 -3.98 4.59 -11.60
N HIS A 13 -4.41 5.83 -11.39
CA HIS A 13 -5.14 6.61 -12.40
C HIS A 13 -4.29 6.90 -13.63
N VAL A 14 -2.98 7.13 -13.44
CA VAL A 14 -2.05 7.37 -14.54
C VAL A 14 -1.74 6.08 -15.29
N LEU A 15 -1.57 4.94 -14.60
CA LEU A 15 -1.27 3.67 -15.25
C LEU A 15 -2.48 3.08 -15.99
N GLU A 16 -3.69 3.34 -15.49
CA GLU A 16 -4.95 2.91 -16.10
C GLU A 16 -5.23 3.58 -17.45
N THR A 17 -4.46 4.59 -17.88
CA THR A 17 -4.63 5.20 -19.20
C THR A 17 -4.19 4.28 -20.32
N GLU A 18 -3.22 3.40 -20.06
CA GLU A 18 -2.60 2.52 -21.09
C GLU A 18 -2.67 1.03 -20.74
N HIS A 19 -2.93 0.69 -19.47
CA HIS A 19 -2.87 -0.68 -18.97
C HIS A 19 -4.07 -1.06 -18.11
N THR A 20 -4.33 -2.35 -18.02
CA THR A 20 -5.19 -2.92 -16.97
C THR A 20 -4.40 -2.97 -15.66
N VAL A 21 -4.94 -2.34 -14.60
CA VAL A 21 -4.22 -2.15 -13.34
C VAL A 21 -5.00 -2.69 -12.15
N PHE A 22 -4.41 -3.64 -11.43
CA PHE A 22 -4.90 -4.07 -10.13
C PHE A 22 -4.51 -3.05 -9.04
N LYS A 23 -5.38 -2.81 -8.06
CA LYS A 23 -5.11 -1.91 -6.91
C LYS A 23 -5.45 -2.61 -5.61
N THR A 24 -4.60 -2.46 -4.59
CA THR A 24 -4.92 -2.96 -3.23
C THR A 24 -6.26 -2.40 -2.76
N LYS A 25 -7.17 -3.29 -2.33
CA LYS A 25 -8.42 -2.90 -1.66
C LYS A 25 -8.10 -2.35 -0.27
N LYS A 26 -8.81 -1.29 0.15
CA LYS A 26 -8.54 -0.40 1.30
C LYS A 26 -8.14 -1.05 2.64
N ASN A 27 -8.38 -2.36 2.84
CA ASN A 27 -8.17 -3.07 4.11
C ASN A 27 -7.10 -4.18 4.07
N PHE A 28 -6.35 -4.36 2.96
CA PHE A 28 -5.34 -5.43 2.83
C PHE A 28 -3.91 -4.92 2.64
N ASN A 29 -3.59 -3.74 3.15
CA ASN A 29 -2.26 -3.13 3.03
C ASN A 29 -1.26 -3.53 4.13
N SER A 30 -1.61 -4.40 5.08
CA SER A 30 -0.65 -4.91 6.09
C SER A 30 0.29 -5.99 5.50
N MET A 31 1.39 -6.31 6.20
CA MET A 31 2.27 -7.43 5.80
C MET A 31 1.52 -8.76 5.64
N ARG A 32 0.48 -9.00 6.46
CA ARG A 32 -0.37 -10.20 6.35
C ARG A 32 -1.39 -10.10 5.21
N GLY A 33 -1.79 -8.88 4.85
CA GLY A 33 -2.71 -8.62 3.74
C GLY A 33 -2.06 -8.75 2.37
N LEU A 34 -0.73 -8.67 2.29
CA LEU A 34 0.01 -8.74 1.02
C LEU A 34 -0.18 -10.08 0.28
N PRO A 35 -0.03 -11.28 0.88
CA PRO A 35 -0.28 -12.53 0.17
C PRO A 35 -1.72 -12.67 -0.34
N ILE A 36 -2.69 -12.18 0.45
CA ILE A 36 -4.12 -12.19 0.07
C ILE A 36 -4.34 -11.25 -1.12
N THR A 37 -3.71 -10.07 -1.10
CA THR A 37 -3.79 -9.10 -2.19
C THR A 37 -3.17 -9.65 -3.48
N CYS A 38 -2.00 -10.29 -3.39
CA CYS A 38 -1.36 -10.90 -4.55
C CYS A 38 -2.20 -12.05 -5.13
N SER A 39 -2.88 -12.83 -4.30
CA SER A 39 -3.77 -13.90 -4.75
C SER A 39 -5.04 -13.40 -5.47
N GLN A 40 -5.36 -12.12 -5.40
CA GLN A 40 -6.51 -11.52 -6.07
C GLN A 40 -6.18 -10.92 -7.44
N ILE A 41 -4.90 -10.89 -7.82
CA ILE A 41 -4.47 -10.46 -9.15
C ILE A 41 -4.80 -11.59 -10.12
N GLU A 42 -5.50 -11.27 -11.20
CA GLU A 42 -5.89 -12.25 -12.21
C GLU A 42 -5.14 -11.99 -13.51
N ASN A 43 -5.70 -11.15 -14.38
CA ASN A 43 -5.19 -10.90 -15.74
C ASN A 43 -4.72 -9.46 -15.94
N GLU A 44 -4.65 -8.66 -14.87
CA GLU A 44 -4.15 -7.29 -14.94
C GLU A 44 -2.67 -7.24 -15.31
N GLU A 45 -2.31 -6.34 -16.21
CA GLU A 45 -0.93 -6.17 -16.68
C GLU A 45 -0.01 -5.60 -15.61
N LEU A 46 -0.55 -4.74 -14.74
CA LEU A 46 0.19 -4.05 -13.69
C LEU A 46 -0.56 -4.12 -12.34
N ALA A 47 0.17 -4.05 -11.23
CA ALA A 47 -0.42 -4.00 -9.89
C ALA A 47 0.18 -2.87 -9.05
N VAL A 48 -0.67 -2.00 -8.51
CA VAL A 48 -0.30 -0.95 -7.56
C VAL A 48 -0.65 -1.41 -6.15
N ILE A 49 0.39 -1.80 -5.41
CA ILE A 49 0.25 -2.35 -4.06
C ILE A 49 0.66 -1.32 -3.00
N GLU A 50 -0.30 -0.84 -2.22
CA GLU A 50 -0.03 0.03 -1.07
C GLU A 50 0.32 -0.85 0.15
N MET A 51 1.49 -0.60 0.75
CA MET A 51 1.95 -1.31 1.94
C MET A 51 1.98 -0.34 3.13
N GLY A 52 1.19 -0.65 4.16
CA GLY A 52 1.25 -0.01 5.45
C GLY A 52 2.52 -0.42 6.19
N MET A 53 3.34 0.55 6.60
CA MET A 53 4.46 0.32 7.49
C MET A 53 3.96 0.43 8.93
N ASP A 54 3.91 -0.69 9.64
CA ASP A 54 3.76 -0.67 11.10
C ASP A 54 5.07 -0.21 11.72
N GLY A 55 5.13 1.09 12.05
CA GLY A 55 6.10 1.72 12.93
C GLY A 55 7.56 1.29 12.74
N LEU A 56 8.37 2.17 12.15
CA LEU A 56 9.78 2.25 12.54
C LEU A 56 9.84 2.70 14.01
N ARG A 57 9.50 1.81 14.94
CA ARG A 57 9.78 2.01 16.36
C ARG A 57 11.28 1.79 16.52
N THR A 58 12.05 2.80 16.13
CA THR A 58 13.39 2.93 16.69
C THR A 58 13.17 3.04 18.19
N ASN A 59 13.76 2.12 18.95
CA ASN A 59 13.81 2.22 20.40
C ASN A 59 14.72 3.41 20.78
N SER A 60 14.28 4.64 20.51
CA SER A 60 14.95 5.87 20.95
C SER A 60 14.61 6.25 22.40
N LYS A 61 14.10 5.29 23.19
CA LYS A 61 13.97 5.39 24.65
C LYS A 61 14.98 4.48 25.38
N THR A 62 16.29 4.67 25.14
CA THR A 62 17.33 4.03 25.98
C THR A 62 18.51 4.94 26.35
N PHE A 63 18.40 6.27 26.22
CA PHE A 63 19.37 7.20 26.83
C PHE A 63 18.66 8.39 27.50
N LYS A 64 17.87 8.08 28.52
CA LYS A 64 17.61 8.99 29.64
C LYS A 64 17.78 8.19 30.92
N ASN A 65 19.02 8.14 31.40
CA ASN A 65 19.44 8.09 32.80
C ASN A 65 20.88 7.58 32.87
N GLY A 66 21.77 8.50 33.21
CA GLY A 66 23.21 8.38 33.34
C GLY A 66 23.73 9.79 33.56
#